data_AF-A0A2S4YZ52-F1
#
_entry.id   AF-A0A2S4YZ52-F1
#
_cell.length_a   1.000
_cell.length_b   1.000
_cell.length_c   1.000
_cell.angle_alpha   90.00
_cell.angle_beta   90.00
_cell.angle_gamma   90.00
#
_symmetry.space_group_name_H-M   'P 1'
#
loop_
_entity.id
_entity.type
_entity.pdbx_description
1 polymer ?
#
loop_
_entity_poly.entity_id
_entity_poly.type
_entity_poly.pdbx_seq_one_letter_code
_entity_poly.pdbx_strand_id
1 'polypeptide(L)'
;MIGVELPPETVLVFDQEEDLIVFESFAHATNYLEAMDVSEGEYTAAYSPEGRVLVLTAPEGPEGRVVLTRTARSDRADLERRVARYWRRHQMGRSPRDPLRTARFLMDRDNRPRAGWLSRVTALLRGNR
;
A
#
# COMPACT_ATOMS: atom_id res chain seq x y z
N MET A 1 25.32 0.49 -8.94
CA MET A 1 24.24 0.10 -7.99
C MET A 1 22.95 0.11 -8.77
N ILE A 2 22.32 -1.04 -9.00
CA ILE A 2 21.03 -1.09 -9.70
C ILE A 2 19.98 -0.66 -8.68
N GLY A 3 19.69 0.64 -8.62
CA GLY A 3 18.56 1.15 -7.88
C GLY A 3 17.31 0.66 -8.59
N VAL A 4 16.74 -0.47 -8.17
CA VAL A 4 15.52 -0.99 -8.78
C VAL A 4 14.44 0.06 -8.52
N GLU A 5 14.05 0.78 -9.57
CA GLU A 5 12.96 1.75 -9.55
C GLU A 5 11.70 1.08 -9.01
N LEU A 6 10.83 1.83 -8.33
CA LEU A 6 9.52 1.28 -7.96
C LEU A 6 8.75 0.96 -9.24
N PRO A 7 7.88 -0.06 -9.24
CA PRO A 7 6.96 -0.24 -10.34
C PRO A 7 6.20 1.07 -10.62
N PRO A 8 6.06 1.49 -11.90
CA PRO A 8 5.44 2.77 -12.25
C PRO A 8 3.95 2.86 -11.87
N GLU A 9 3.36 1.72 -11.51
CA GLU A 9 1.98 1.59 -11.05
C GLU A 9 1.87 1.41 -9.55
N THR A 10 2.93 1.69 -8.79
CA THR A 10 2.88 1.63 -7.32
C THR A 10 1.80 2.58 -6.79
N VAL A 11 1.03 2.11 -5.81
CA VAL A 11 -0.07 2.85 -5.18
C VAL A 11 0.17 2.92 -3.69
N LEU A 12 0.03 4.12 -3.12
CA LEU A 12 -0.01 4.35 -1.68
C LEU A 12 -1.44 4.71 -1.31
N VAL A 13 -2.10 3.90 -0.49
CA VAL A 13 -3.48 4.11 -0.02
C VAL A 13 -3.47 4.38 1.47
N PHE A 14 -4.20 5.41 1.89
CA PHE A 14 -4.37 5.79 3.28
C PHE A 14 -5.82 5.61 3.72
N ASP A 15 -6.02 4.97 4.85
CA ASP A 15 -7.34 4.82 5.46
C ASP A 15 -7.75 6.06 6.29
N GLN A 16 -8.84 5.97 7.06
CA GLN A 16 -9.32 7.03 7.96
C GLN A 16 -8.39 7.29 9.15
N GLU A 17 -7.65 6.28 9.61
CA GLU A 17 -6.65 6.43 10.67
C GLU A 17 -5.31 6.96 10.17
N GLU A 18 -5.19 7.14 8.85
CA GLU A 18 -3.94 7.37 8.12
C GLU A 18 -2.92 6.23 8.27
N ASP A 19 -3.38 4.99 8.43
CA ASP A 19 -2.54 3.83 8.16
C ASP A 19 -2.26 3.73 6.66
N LEU A 20 -1.12 3.15 6.29
CA LEU A 20 -0.60 3.13 4.93
C LEU A 20 -0.48 1.71 4.40
N ILE A 21 -1.18 1.45 3.30
CA ILE A 21 -1.06 0.24 2.50
C ILE A 21 -0.38 0.57 1.16
N VAL A 22 0.56 -0.26 0.73
CA VAL A 22 1.32 -0.05 -0.50
C VAL A 22 1.11 -1.23 -1.43
N PHE A 23 0.68 -0.94 -2.67
CA PHE A 23 0.49 -1.94 -3.71
C PHE A 23 1.48 -1.74 -4.84
N GLU A 24 1.95 -2.84 -5.43
CA GLU A 24 2.90 -2.82 -6.55
C GLU A 24 2.28 -2.38 -7.88
N SER A 25 0.96 -2.48 -8.00
CA SER A 25 0.24 -2.16 -9.23
C SER A 25 -1.20 -1.75 -8.94
N PHE A 26 -1.84 -1.16 -9.95
CA PHE A 26 -3.25 -0.80 -9.88
C PHE A 26 -4.11 -2.06 -9.78
N ALA A 27 -3.79 -3.09 -10.55
CA ALA A 27 -4.49 -4.37 -10.51
C ALA A 27 -4.41 -5.03 -9.13
N HIS A 28 -3.24 -4.99 -8.48
CA HIS A 28 -3.11 -5.50 -7.12
C HIS A 28 -4.02 -4.73 -6.16
N ALA A 29 -3.98 -3.38 -6.19
CA ALA A 29 -4.84 -2.56 -5.34
C ALA A 29 -6.34 -2.86 -5.56
N THR A 30 -6.80 -2.88 -6.81
CA THR A 30 -8.24 -3.09 -7.12
C THR A 30 -8.73 -4.51 -6.86
N ASN A 31 -7.84 -5.50 -6.82
CA ASN A 31 -8.19 -6.88 -6.48
C ASN A 31 -8.14 -7.14 -4.97
N TYR A 32 -7.41 -6.32 -4.22
CA TYR A 32 -7.24 -6.47 -2.77
C TYR A 32 -8.29 -5.66 -1.98
N LEU A 33 -8.53 -4.41 -2.39
CA LEU A 33 -9.46 -3.51 -1.69
C LEU A 33 -10.90 -3.92 -1.94
N GLU A 34 -11.74 -3.83 -0.90
CA GLU A 34 -13.17 -4.14 -1.01
C GLU A 34 -13.97 -2.92 -1.48
N ALA A 35 -14.95 -3.14 -2.36
CA ALA A 35 -15.81 -2.08 -2.86
C ALA A 35 -16.71 -1.50 -1.76
N MET A 36 -17.02 -2.28 -0.73
CA MET A 36 -17.72 -1.84 0.48
C MET A 36 -16.94 -0.74 1.19
N ASP A 37 -15.71 -1.00 1.62
CA ASP A 37 -14.80 -0.04 2.26
C ASP A 37 -14.63 1.24 1.43
N VAL A 38 -14.48 1.10 0.10
CA VAL A 38 -14.38 2.26 -0.81
C VAL A 38 -15.69 3.05 -0.82
N SER A 39 -16.85 2.38 -0.84
CA SER A 39 -18.17 3.02 -0.83
C SER A 39 -18.47 3.73 0.50
N GLU A 40 -18.00 3.17 1.61
CA GLU A 40 -18.14 3.74 2.96
C GLU A 40 -17.12 4.83 3.27
N GLY A 41 -16.16 5.05 2.37
CA GLY A 41 -15.15 6.10 2.50
C GLY A 41 -14.05 5.77 3.51
N GLU A 42 -13.73 4.49 3.70
CA GLU A 42 -12.62 4.04 4.55
C GLU A 42 -11.27 4.54 4.02
N TYR A 43 -11.09 4.52 2.70
CA TYR A 43 -9.85 4.99 2.07
C TYR A 43 -9.93 6.49 1.75
N THR A 44 -9.26 7.29 2.57
CA THR A 44 -9.36 8.76 2.50
C THR A 44 -8.46 9.40 1.44
N ALA A 45 -7.41 8.71 1.00
CA ALA A 45 -6.54 9.18 -0.07
C ALA A 45 -5.73 8.08 -0.75
N ALA A 46 -5.46 8.23 -2.04
CA ALA A 46 -4.56 7.37 -2.80
C ALA A 46 -3.60 8.19 -3.67
N TYR A 47 -2.34 7.76 -3.76
CA TYR A 47 -1.29 8.46 -4.50
C TYR A 47 -0.34 7.53 -5.23
N SER A 48 0.31 8.03 -6.28
CA SER A 48 1.58 7.46 -6.75
C SER A 48 2.73 7.86 -5.81
N PRO A 49 3.89 7.17 -5.83
CA PRO A 49 5.05 7.53 -5.02
C PRO A 49 5.61 8.93 -5.28
N GLU A 50 5.28 9.55 -6.41
CA GLU A 50 5.68 10.90 -6.82
C GLU A 50 4.66 11.96 -6.38
N GLY A 51 3.51 11.55 -5.83
CA GLY A 51 2.46 12.46 -5.37
C GLY A 51 1.40 12.79 -6.42
N ARG A 52 1.25 11.99 -7.49
CA ARG A 52 0.04 12.07 -8.34
C ARG A 52 -1.16 11.59 -7.54
N VAL A 53 -2.26 12.33 -7.58
CA VAL A 53 -3.49 11.93 -6.88
C VAL A 53 -4.17 10.84 -7.71
N LEU A 54 -4.55 9.76 -7.03
CA LEU A 54 -5.32 8.66 -7.57
C LEU A 54 -6.70 8.66 -6.92
N VAL A 55 -7.70 8.24 -7.68
CA VAL A 55 -9.09 8.18 -7.20
C VAL A 55 -9.55 6.74 -7.16
N LEU A 56 -9.94 6.29 -5.98
CA LEU A 56 -10.64 5.01 -5.74
C LEU A 56 -12.14 5.26 -5.82
N THR A 57 -12.85 4.40 -6.53
CA THR A 57 -14.32 4.42 -6.63
C THR A 57 -14.86 3.00 -6.65
N ALA A 58 -16.10 2.84 -6.19
CA ALA A 58 -16.90 1.64 -6.30
C ALA A 58 -18.17 1.97 -7.09
N PRO A 59 -18.09 2.11 -8.43
CA PRO A 59 -19.19 2.64 -9.24
C PRO A 59 -20.45 1.75 -9.23
N GLU A 60 -20.28 0.46 -8.94
CA GLU A 60 -21.36 -0.54 -8.83
C GLU A 60 -21.87 -0.69 -7.39
N GLY A 61 -21.37 0.12 -6.45
CA GLY A 61 -21.71 0.04 -5.03
C GLY A 61 -20.89 -1.00 -4.26
N PRO A 62 -21.33 -1.34 -3.03
CA PRO A 62 -20.51 -2.07 -2.05
C PRO A 62 -20.17 -3.52 -2.44
N GLU A 63 -20.98 -4.15 -3.29
CA GLU A 63 -20.75 -5.52 -3.80
C GLU A 63 -20.02 -5.54 -5.16
N GLY A 64 -19.68 -4.35 -5.67
CA GLY A 64 -19.12 -4.15 -6.99
C GLY A 64 -17.60 -4.32 -7.05
N ARG A 65 -17.03 -3.78 -8.13
CA ARG A 65 -15.57 -3.73 -8.32
C ARG A 65 -15.00 -2.40 -7.88
N VAL A 66 -13.76 -2.42 -7.38
CA VAL A 66 -12.97 -1.22 -7.16
C VAL A 66 -12.36 -0.75 -8.47
N VAL A 67 -12.49 0.55 -8.75
CA VAL A 67 -11.86 1.23 -9.88
C VAL A 67 -10.88 2.27 -9.35
N LEU A 68 -9.62 2.16 -9.77
CA LEU A 68 -8.56 3.11 -9.47
C LEU A 68 -8.20 3.91 -10.73
N THR A 69 -8.27 5.24 -10.65
CA THR A 69 -8.02 6.12 -11.80
C THR A 69 -6.92 7.14 -11.50
N ARG A 70 -6.01 7.35 -12.46
CA ARG A 70 -5.03 8.46 -12.40
C ARG A 70 -5.72 9.78 -12.67
N THR A 71 -5.42 10.80 -11.85
CA THR A 71 -5.85 12.17 -12.13
C THR A 71 -4.69 13.00 -12.69
N ALA A 72 -5.03 14.15 -13.28
CA ALA A 72 -4.03 15.16 -13.65
C ALA A 72 -3.49 15.94 -12.43
N ARG A 73 -4.07 15.74 -11.23
CA ARG A 73 -3.70 16.47 -10.02
C ARG A 73 -2.46 15.85 -9.37
N SER A 74 -1.67 16.70 -8.74
CA SER A 74 -0.58 16.32 -7.87
C SER A 74 -0.72 17.03 -6.54
N ASP A 75 -0.45 16.31 -5.45
CA ASP A 75 -0.39 16.87 -4.11
C ASP A 75 0.72 16.18 -3.31
N ARG A 76 1.94 16.58 -3.62
CA ARG A 76 3.14 16.01 -2.99
C ARG A 76 3.21 16.34 -1.50
N ALA A 77 2.80 17.55 -1.13
CA ALA A 77 2.86 18.02 0.25
C ALA A 77 1.90 17.23 1.15
N ASP A 78 0.69 16.93 0.66
CA ASP A 78 -0.27 16.09 1.38
C ASP A 78 0.24 14.66 1.58
N LEU A 79 0.77 14.06 0.51
CA LEU A 79 1.39 12.74 0.56
C LEU A 79 2.53 12.68 1.60
N GLU A 80 3.47 13.63 1.57
CA GLU A 80 4.58 13.68 2.51
C GLU A 80 4.09 13.84 3.96
N ARG A 81 3.05 14.65 4.19
CA ARG A 81 2.45 14.84 5.51
C ARG A 81 1.87 13.52 6.05
N ARG A 82 1.10 12.79 5.23
CA ARG A 82 0.49 11.51 5.60
C ARG A 82 1.54 10.43 5.86
N VAL A 83 2.55 10.32 4.99
CA VAL A 83 3.70 9.43 5.22
C VAL A 83 4.39 9.76 6.54
N ALA A 84 4.66 11.03 6.84
CA ALA A 84 5.28 11.41 8.10
C ALA A 84 4.41 11.03 9.32
N ARG A 85 3.08 11.13 9.21
CA ARG A 85 2.15 10.69 10.26
C ARG A 85 2.17 9.18 10.46
N TYR A 86 2.15 8.39 9.39
CA TYR A 86 2.33 6.94 9.44
C TYR A 86 3.62 6.55 10.17
N TRP A 87 4.76 7.16 9.80
CA TRP A 87 6.06 6.87 10.44
C TRP A 87 6.05 7.18 11.95
N ARG A 88 5.45 8.30 12.37
CA ARG A 88 5.35 8.65 13.80
C ARG A 88 4.56 7.60 14.59
N ARG A 89 3.49 7.03 14.01
CA ARG A 89 2.64 6.04 14.68
C ARG A 89 3.28 4.65 14.71
N HIS A 90 3.87 4.19 13.61
CA HIS A 90 4.28 2.79 13.47
C HIS A 90 5.79 2.54 13.63
N GLN A 91 6.62 3.58 13.52
CA GLN A 91 8.08 3.44 13.41
C GLN A 91 8.81 4.31 14.43
N MET A 92 8.41 4.19 15.71
CA MET A 92 8.96 5.00 16.81
C MET A 92 10.49 4.98 16.85
N GLY A 93 11.09 6.16 17.02
CA GLY A 93 12.54 6.34 17.05
C GLY A 93 13.24 6.31 15.68
N ARG A 94 12.50 6.12 14.57
CA ARG A 94 13.05 6.23 13.22
C ARG A 94 12.59 7.54 12.56
N SER A 95 13.51 8.19 11.87
CA SER A 95 13.17 9.37 11.06
C SER A 95 12.25 8.97 9.91
N PRO A 96 11.19 9.76 9.63
CA PRO A 96 10.35 9.55 8.46
C PRO A 96 11.18 9.52 7.17
N ARG A 97 10.81 8.62 6.27
CA ARG A 97 11.40 8.55 4.93
C ARG A 97 10.51 9.32 3.95
N ASP A 98 11.09 9.74 2.84
CA ASP A 98 10.28 10.22 1.73
C ASP A 98 9.31 9.12 1.23
N PRO A 99 8.23 9.50 0.52
CA PRO A 99 7.23 8.55 0.03
C PRO A 99 7.79 7.38 -0.78
N LEU A 100 8.77 7.61 -1.66
CA LEU A 100 9.36 6.56 -2.50
C LEU A 100 10.14 5.56 -1.65
N ARG A 101 10.97 6.04 -0.72
CA ARG A 101 11.69 5.18 0.22
C ARG A 101 10.76 4.47 1.22
N THR A 102 9.61 5.06 1.52
CA THR A 102 8.59 4.43 2.36
C THR A 102 7.90 3.29 1.62
N ALA A 103 7.42 3.54 0.40
CA ALA A 103 6.80 2.52 -0.44
C ALA A 103 7.72 1.31 -0.63
N ARG A 104 8.98 1.56 -1.01
CA ARG A 104 9.98 0.49 -1.12
C ARG A 104 10.14 -0.30 0.18
N PHE A 105 10.27 0.40 1.31
CA PHE A 105 10.45 -0.25 2.60
C PHE A 105 9.29 -1.17 2.98
N LEU A 106 8.06 -0.74 2.71
CA LEU A 106 6.87 -1.53 3.00
C LEU A 106 6.74 -2.72 2.06
N MET A 107 6.98 -2.52 0.75
CA MET A 107 7.03 -3.61 -0.22
C MET A 107 8.11 -4.64 0.13
N ASP A 108 9.32 -4.21 0.49
CA ASP A 108 10.41 -5.09 0.91
C ASP A 108 10.09 -5.83 2.21
N ARG A 109 9.33 -5.20 3.12
CA ARG A 109 8.87 -5.83 4.37
C ARG A 109 7.84 -6.91 4.10
N ASP A 110 6.87 -6.61 3.24
CA ASP A 110 5.72 -7.48 2.98
C ASP A 110 6.11 -8.65 2.05
N ASN A 111 7.10 -8.46 1.17
CA ASN A 111 7.70 -9.49 0.33
C ASN A 111 8.74 -10.38 1.05
N ARG A 112 9.16 -10.03 2.28
CA ARG A 112 10.01 -10.95 3.04
C ARG A 112 9.18 -12.17 3.43
N PRO A 113 9.64 -13.41 3.11
CA PRO A 113 8.98 -14.60 3.62
C PRO A 113 8.89 -14.46 5.13
N ARG A 114 7.67 -14.46 5.67
CA ARG A 114 7.43 -14.37 7.13
C ARG A 114 8.35 -15.39 7.79
N ALA A 115 9.32 -14.93 8.58
CA ALA A 115 10.24 -15.83 9.27
C ALA A 115 9.41 -16.84 10.07
N GLY A 116 9.50 -18.12 9.68
CA GLY A 116 8.70 -19.21 10.23
C GLY A 116 7.71 -19.88 9.27
N TRP A 117 7.35 -19.29 8.12
CA TRP A 117 6.52 -20.00 7.12
C TRP A 117 7.26 -21.22 6.59
N LEU A 118 8.49 -21.03 6.08
CA LEU A 118 9.30 -22.13 5.55
C LEU A 118 9.52 -23.21 6.61
N SER A 119 9.77 -22.83 7.86
CA SER A 119 9.89 -23.76 9.00
C SER A 119 8.61 -24.54 9.27
N ARG A 120 7.42 -23.92 9.15
CA ARG A 120 6.12 -24.61 9.31
C ARG A 120 5.82 -25.57 8.17
N VAL A 121 6.11 -25.18 6.93
CA VAL A 121 5.95 -26.06 5.76
C VAL A 121 6.93 -27.25 5.83
N THR A 122 8.18 -27.02 6.24
CA THR A 122 9.13 -28.14 6.44
C THR A 122 8.74 -29.05 7.61
N ALA A 123 8.16 -28.50 8.69
CA ALA A 123 7.66 -29.31 9.80
C ALA A 123 6.46 -30.19 9.38
N LEU A 124 5.54 -29.65 8.58
CA LEU A 124 4.39 -30.38 8.03
C LEU A 124 4.83 -31.52 7.09
N LEU A 125 5.86 -31.29 6.27
CA LEU A 125 6.41 -32.32 5.37
C LEU A 125 7.25 -33.39 6.09
N ARG A 126 7.78 -33.10 7.29
CA ARG A 126 8.51 -34.07 8.11
C ARG A 126 7.61 -34.86 9.08
N GLY A 127 6.42 -34.33 9.41
CA GLY A 127 5.46 -35.00 10.29
C GLY A 127 4.57 -36.05 9.63
N ASN A 128 4.70 -36.26 8.32
CA ASN A 128 3.86 -37.17 7.53
C ASN A 128 4.64 -38.37 6.97
N ARG A 129 5.63 -38.87 7.73
CA ARG A 129 6.35 -40.12 7.46
C ARG A 129 6.23 -41.07 8.65
#